data_AF-A0A519I8Y5-F1
#
_entry.id   AF-A0A519I8Y5-F1
#
_cell.length_a   1.000
_cell.length_b   1.000
_cell.length_c   1.000
_cell.angle_alpha   90.00
_cell.angle_beta   90.00
_cell.angle_gamma   90.00
#
_symmetry.space_group_name_H-M   'P 1'
#
loop_
_entity.id
_entity.type
_entity.pdbx_description
1 polymer ?
#
loop_
_entity_poly.entity_id
_entity_poly.type
_entity_poly.pdbx_seq_one_letter_code
_entity_poly.pdbx_strand_id
1 'polypeptide(L)'
;MPAAATLTPDPNLFTLARVDEGMDSHFCDVCNPQALAMRIRAARPDVVLHLAAQALVRASYADPLATLATNIMGTAHVLDALRGLPEARVALVVTTDKVYRNREWAYPYREDDPLGGHDPYSASKAAAELVTASYRDAFLAPQGVAVATARAGNVIGGGDWAQDRLLPDAVRAWEKGETLHIRRPDATRPWQHVLEPLAAYLRLAQRLWDAPSLAGPYNFGPLPHEAASVKHVIEMASGAYPTSAVSYENDSEGPHEAGWLALETAHARQALGVAPRWALTTSVARTMNWYRQQHGGADARTLCLADIAAWEAQA
;
A
#
# COMPACT_ATOMS: atom_id res chain seq x y z
N MET A 1 8.06 -22.14 24.82
CA MET A 1 7.92 -21.66 23.43
C MET A 1 6.72 -20.75 23.39
N PRO A 2 6.87 -19.43 23.19
CA PRO A 2 5.69 -18.59 23.08
C PRO A 2 5.01 -18.93 21.75
N ALA A 3 3.70 -19.14 21.80
CA ALA A 3 2.86 -19.32 20.64
C ALA A 3 3.11 -18.16 19.66
N ALA A 4 3.31 -18.46 18.38
CA ALA A 4 3.32 -17.44 17.35
C ALA A 4 1.96 -16.71 17.43
N ALA A 5 1.98 -15.47 17.91
CA ALA A 5 0.83 -14.60 17.81
C ALA A 5 0.47 -14.55 16.32
N THR A 6 -0.74 -14.96 15.96
CA THR A 6 -1.30 -14.80 14.62
C THR A 6 -1.46 -13.29 14.38
N LEU A 7 -0.41 -12.66 13.86
CA LEU A 7 -0.31 -11.21 13.62
C LEU A 7 -1.08 -10.75 12.38
N THR A 8 -1.93 -11.61 11.81
CA THR A 8 -2.68 -11.30 10.58
C THR A 8 -4.14 -11.71 10.74
N PRO A 9 -5.07 -11.00 10.07
CA PRO A 9 -6.46 -11.43 9.96
C PRO A 9 -6.53 -12.90 9.48
N ASP A 10 -7.52 -13.64 9.97
CA ASP A 10 -7.87 -14.95 9.43
C ASP A 10 -9.28 -14.84 8.81
N PRO A 11 -9.44 -15.09 7.51
CA PRO A 11 -8.42 -15.46 6.53
C PRO A 11 -7.45 -14.31 6.14
N ASN A 12 -6.29 -14.69 5.58
CA ASN A 12 -5.34 -13.78 4.91
C ASN A 12 -4.79 -14.37 3.60
N LEU A 13 -4.29 -13.49 2.72
CA LEU A 13 -3.83 -13.88 1.39
C LEU A 13 -2.58 -14.74 1.43
N PHE A 14 -1.70 -14.48 2.39
CA PHE A 14 -0.43 -15.18 2.52
C PHE A 14 -0.66 -16.69 2.68
N THR A 15 -1.52 -17.07 3.62
CA THR A 15 -1.91 -18.48 3.83
C THR A 15 -2.75 -19.01 2.68
N LEU A 16 -3.77 -18.27 2.23
CA LEU A 16 -4.69 -18.78 1.20
C LEU A 16 -4.01 -19.01 -0.16
N ALA A 17 -3.06 -18.14 -0.54
CA ALA A 17 -2.30 -18.27 -1.77
C ALA A 17 -1.00 -19.08 -1.61
N ARG A 18 -0.74 -19.64 -0.40
CA ARG A 18 0.45 -20.47 -0.10
C ARG A 18 1.75 -19.79 -0.54
N VAL A 19 1.89 -18.53 -0.14
CA VAL A 19 2.99 -17.66 -0.58
C VAL A 19 4.33 -18.16 -0.03
N ASP A 20 4.32 -18.77 1.15
CA ASP A 20 5.47 -19.39 1.81
C ASP A 20 6.12 -20.53 1.02
N GLU A 21 5.36 -21.24 0.17
CA GLU A 21 5.93 -22.29 -0.68
C GLU A 21 6.92 -21.75 -1.73
N GLY A 22 6.86 -20.45 -2.03
CA GLY A 22 7.66 -19.79 -3.06
C GLY A 22 8.80 -18.90 -2.54
N MET A 23 8.99 -18.80 -1.22
CA MET A 23 10.00 -17.89 -0.64
C MET A 23 10.51 -18.36 0.71
N ASP A 24 11.70 -17.88 1.10
CA ASP A 24 12.18 -18.03 2.47
C ASP A 24 11.46 -17.04 3.39
N SER A 25 10.47 -17.53 4.14
CA SER A 25 9.59 -16.70 4.97
C SER A 25 9.97 -16.73 6.45
N HIS A 26 10.10 -15.54 7.05
CA HIS A 26 10.42 -15.37 8.46
C HIS A 26 9.45 -14.40 9.13
N PHE A 27 8.83 -14.81 10.24
CA PHE A 27 8.06 -13.91 11.08
C PHE A 27 8.99 -13.14 12.02
N CYS A 28 9.08 -11.83 11.83
CA CYS A 28 9.88 -10.93 12.64
C CYS A 28 9.17 -9.59 12.80
N ASP A 29 9.13 -9.08 14.04
CA ASP A 29 8.66 -7.73 14.30
C ASP A 29 9.75 -6.72 13.90
N VAL A 30 9.38 -5.73 13.08
CA VAL A 30 10.29 -4.66 12.66
C VAL A 30 10.70 -3.75 13.83
N CYS A 31 9.96 -3.76 14.94
CA CYS A 31 10.31 -3.09 16.17
C CYS A 31 11.41 -3.82 16.98
N ASN A 32 11.83 -5.03 16.59
CA ASN A 32 12.96 -5.74 17.20
C ASN A 32 14.24 -5.56 16.35
N PRO A 33 15.08 -4.54 16.63
CA PRO A 33 16.20 -4.20 15.75
C PRO A 33 17.25 -5.30 15.67
N GLN A 34 17.52 -6.02 16.77
CA GLN A 34 18.55 -7.05 16.78
C GLN A 34 18.13 -8.27 15.94
N ALA A 35 16.90 -8.75 16.13
CA ALA A 35 16.38 -9.87 15.36
C ALA A 35 16.26 -9.52 13.86
N LEU A 36 15.75 -8.32 13.56
CA LEU A 36 15.58 -7.85 12.19
C LEU A 36 16.94 -7.72 11.48
N ALA A 37 17.92 -7.07 12.11
CA ALA A 37 19.25 -6.90 11.53
C ALA A 37 19.96 -8.24 11.29
N MET A 38 19.82 -9.19 12.21
CA MET A 38 20.34 -10.55 12.03
C MET A 38 19.77 -11.22 10.77
N ARG A 39 18.44 -11.13 10.58
CA ARG A 39 17.75 -11.74 9.42
C ARG A 39 18.14 -11.07 8.11
N ILE A 40 18.10 -9.74 8.05
CA ILE A 40 18.45 -8.98 6.84
C ILE A 40 19.90 -9.27 6.44
N ARG A 41 20.84 -9.25 7.38
CA ARG A 41 22.26 -9.50 7.07
C ARG A 41 22.53 -10.95 6.68
N ALA A 42 21.83 -11.92 7.27
CA ALA A 42 21.95 -13.32 6.87
C ALA A 42 21.44 -13.55 5.43
N ALA A 43 20.40 -12.84 5.01
CA ALA A 43 19.85 -12.93 3.67
C ALA A 43 20.75 -12.29 2.58
N ARG A 44 21.68 -11.38 2.97
CA ARG A 44 22.59 -10.65 2.06
C ARG A 44 21.86 -10.06 0.83
N PRO A 45 20.77 -9.29 1.00
CA PRO A 45 19.94 -8.86 -0.12
C PRO A 45 20.63 -7.81 -0.99
N ASP A 46 20.49 -7.98 -2.30
CA ASP A 46 20.83 -6.96 -3.31
C ASP A 46 19.79 -5.82 -3.34
N VAL A 47 18.51 -6.17 -3.17
CA VAL A 47 17.35 -5.28 -3.24
C VAL A 47 16.45 -5.52 -2.02
N VAL A 48 16.02 -4.43 -1.37
CA VAL A 48 15.13 -4.46 -0.21
C VAL A 48 13.86 -3.68 -0.53
N LEU A 49 12.70 -4.32 -0.36
CA LEU A 49 11.39 -3.68 -0.46
C LEU A 49 10.75 -3.65 0.94
N HIS A 50 10.69 -2.48 1.58
CA HIS A 50 10.12 -2.31 2.91
C HIS A 50 8.65 -1.91 2.83
N LEU A 51 7.76 -2.89 3.02
CA LEU A 51 6.30 -2.72 3.00
C LEU A 51 5.65 -2.86 4.39
N ALA A 52 6.40 -3.30 5.41
CA ALA A 52 5.87 -3.57 6.73
C ALA A 52 5.47 -2.27 7.46
N ALA A 53 4.22 -2.19 7.92
CA ALA A 53 3.67 -1.03 8.62
C ALA A 53 2.37 -1.38 9.35
N GLN A 54 2.04 -0.59 10.39
CA GLN A 54 0.66 -0.44 10.84
C GLN A 54 -0.05 0.48 9.83
N ALA A 55 -0.99 -0.07 9.05
CA ALA A 55 -1.55 0.57 7.85
C ALA A 55 -2.97 1.15 8.02
N LEU A 56 -3.60 1.00 9.19
CA LEU A 56 -4.99 1.37 9.45
C LEU A 56 -5.08 2.69 10.22
N VAL A 57 -5.80 3.65 9.64
CA VAL A 57 -6.03 4.98 10.23
C VAL A 57 -6.78 4.86 11.56
N ARG A 58 -7.88 4.07 11.62
CA ARG A 58 -8.68 3.94 12.84
C ARG A 58 -7.91 3.26 13.96
N ALA A 59 -7.15 2.20 13.66
CA ALA A 59 -6.27 1.55 14.63
C ALA A 59 -5.21 2.53 15.18
N SER A 60 -4.75 3.48 14.36
CA SER A 60 -3.77 4.48 14.80
C SER A 60 -4.30 5.49 15.82
N TYR A 61 -5.62 5.75 15.84
CA TYR A 61 -6.24 6.54 16.90
C TYR A 61 -6.34 5.75 18.20
N ALA A 62 -6.56 4.43 18.12
CA ALA A 62 -6.65 3.55 19.29
C ALA A 62 -5.28 3.30 19.93
N ASP A 63 -4.24 3.06 19.12
CA ASP A 63 -2.86 2.87 19.59
C ASP A 63 -1.86 3.68 18.74
N PRO A 64 -1.75 5.00 19.00
CA PRO A 64 -0.86 5.87 18.27
C PRO A 64 0.62 5.54 18.51
N LEU A 65 0.99 5.11 19.73
CA LEU A 65 2.38 4.84 20.08
C LEU A 65 2.90 3.59 19.35
N ALA A 66 2.11 2.52 19.28
CA ALA A 66 2.50 1.35 18.49
C ALA A 66 2.59 1.66 16.99
N THR A 67 1.70 2.53 16.48
CA THR A 67 1.75 2.99 15.08
C THR A 67 3.04 3.77 14.81
N LEU A 68 3.39 4.73 15.67
CA LEU A 68 4.62 5.50 15.55
C LEU A 68 5.86 4.61 15.66
N ALA A 69 5.91 3.70 16.63
CA ALA A 69 7.02 2.76 16.79
C ALA A 69 7.21 1.90 15.54
N THR A 70 6.14 1.27 15.05
CA THR A 70 6.19 0.39 13.87
C THR A 70 6.62 1.15 12.62
N ASN A 71 5.98 2.29 12.33
CA ASN A 71 6.16 2.96 11.06
C ASN A 71 7.43 3.81 11.01
N ILE A 72 7.83 4.42 12.13
CA ILE A 72 9.03 5.27 12.21
C ILE A 72 10.26 4.42 12.57
N MET A 73 10.25 3.80 13.75
CA MET A 73 11.41 3.05 14.22
C MET A 73 11.61 1.76 13.42
N GLY A 74 10.53 1.07 13.03
CA GLY A 74 10.65 -0.09 12.13
C GLY A 74 11.31 0.27 10.80
N THR A 75 10.97 1.42 10.21
CA THR A 75 11.66 1.93 9.01
C THR A 75 13.13 2.24 9.29
N ALA A 76 13.44 2.92 10.40
CA ALA A 76 14.82 3.19 10.80
C ALA A 76 15.63 1.89 10.98
N HIS A 77 15.05 0.86 11.62
CA HIS A 77 15.72 -0.42 11.84
C HIS A 77 16.04 -1.16 10.53
N VAL A 78 15.13 -1.14 9.55
CA VAL A 78 15.40 -1.72 8.22
C VAL A 78 16.57 -1.01 7.56
N LEU A 79 16.55 0.33 7.52
CA LEU A 79 17.61 1.13 6.87
C LEU A 79 18.96 1.00 7.61
N ASP A 80 18.95 0.96 8.94
CA ASP A 80 20.15 0.79 9.75
C ASP A 80 20.78 -0.60 9.56
N ALA A 81 19.96 -1.65 9.38
CA ALA A 81 20.46 -3.00 9.12
C ALA A 81 21.28 -3.11 7.82
N LEU A 82 21.02 -2.24 6.83
CA LEU A 82 21.74 -2.16 5.55
C LEU A 82 23.07 -1.41 5.65
N ARG A 83 23.34 -0.70 6.75
CA ARG A 83 24.59 0.03 6.91
C ARG A 83 25.77 -0.93 6.98
N GLY A 84 26.76 -0.67 6.12
CA GLY A 84 27.96 -1.49 6.01
C GLY A 84 27.73 -2.87 5.41
N LEU A 85 26.55 -3.13 4.81
CA LEU A 85 26.28 -4.35 4.06
C LEU A 85 26.65 -4.13 2.58
N PRO A 86 27.76 -4.70 2.09
CA PRO A 86 28.28 -4.39 0.75
C PRO A 86 27.40 -4.92 -0.40
N GLU A 87 26.55 -5.92 -0.15
CA GLU A 87 25.64 -6.49 -1.14
C GLU A 87 24.45 -5.60 -1.42
N ALA A 88 23.99 -4.82 -0.44
CA ALA A 88 22.83 -3.96 -0.62
C ALA A 88 23.13 -2.91 -1.70
N ARG A 89 22.23 -2.79 -2.67
CA ARG A 89 22.32 -1.80 -3.76
C ARG A 89 21.08 -0.94 -3.90
N VAL A 90 19.90 -1.49 -3.61
CA VAL A 90 18.63 -0.77 -3.72
C VAL A 90 17.79 -0.98 -2.46
N ALA A 91 17.25 0.09 -1.91
CA ALA A 91 16.23 0.04 -0.87
C ALA A 91 15.03 0.89 -1.27
N LEU A 92 13.85 0.28 -1.35
CA LEU A 92 12.59 0.95 -1.60
C LEU A 92 11.71 0.92 -0.35
N VAL A 93 11.36 2.09 0.17
CA VAL A 93 10.47 2.22 1.33
C VAL A 93 9.08 2.62 0.86
N VAL A 94 8.08 1.78 1.12
CA VAL A 94 6.69 2.05 0.72
C VAL A 94 5.98 2.85 1.81
N THR A 95 5.56 4.07 1.46
CA THR A 95 4.90 5.00 2.38
C THR A 95 3.40 5.05 2.10
N THR A 96 2.83 6.23 1.82
CA THR A 96 1.40 6.41 1.54
C THR A 96 1.16 7.73 0.81
N ASP A 97 0.07 7.82 0.08
CA ASP A 97 -0.48 9.09 -0.43
C ASP A 97 -0.80 10.12 0.69
N LYS A 98 -0.99 9.69 1.94
CA LYS A 98 -1.31 10.55 3.10
C LYS A 98 -0.12 11.23 3.79
N VAL A 99 1.09 11.12 3.23
CA VAL A 99 2.29 11.74 3.83
C VAL A 99 2.33 13.26 3.70
N TYR A 100 1.49 13.83 2.84
CA TYR A 100 1.47 15.26 2.59
C TYR A 100 0.67 16.01 3.65
N ARG A 101 1.08 17.26 3.93
CA ARG A 101 0.28 18.18 4.74
C ARG A 101 -0.98 18.52 3.96
N ASN A 102 -2.08 17.88 4.35
CA ASN A 102 -3.35 18.06 3.68
C ASN A 102 -3.84 19.53 3.81
N ARG A 103 -4.11 20.17 2.68
CA ARG A 103 -4.57 21.56 2.55
C ARG A 103 -6.04 21.64 2.15
N GLU A 104 -6.70 20.50 1.92
CA GLU A 104 -8.08 20.41 1.43
C GLU A 104 -8.31 21.27 0.17
N TRP A 105 -7.32 21.26 -0.74
CA TRP A 105 -7.34 22.01 -2.00
C TRP A 105 -7.52 21.11 -3.21
N ALA A 106 -7.80 21.67 -4.38
CA ALA A 106 -8.05 20.89 -5.60
C ALA A 106 -6.77 20.28 -6.24
N TYR A 107 -5.58 20.76 -5.85
CA TYR A 107 -4.34 20.42 -6.54
C TYR A 107 -3.76 19.09 -6.09
N PRO A 108 -3.28 18.25 -7.01
CA PRO A 108 -2.54 17.03 -6.67
C PRO A 108 -1.18 17.38 -6.05
N TYR A 109 -0.74 16.59 -5.07
CA TYR A 109 0.54 16.79 -4.39
C TYR A 109 1.71 16.35 -5.24
N ARG A 110 2.75 17.18 -5.30
CA ARG A 110 4.05 16.88 -5.91
C ARG A 110 5.03 16.38 -4.86
N GLU A 111 6.06 15.67 -5.27
CA GLU A 111 6.97 15.02 -4.32
C GLU A 111 7.75 15.97 -3.40
N ASP A 112 7.88 17.24 -3.81
CA ASP A 112 8.51 18.33 -3.07
C ASP A 112 7.53 19.14 -2.19
N ASP A 113 6.22 18.85 -2.25
CA ASP A 113 5.24 19.51 -1.39
C ASP A 113 5.46 19.16 0.10
N PRO A 114 5.12 20.07 1.03
CA PRO A 114 5.36 19.84 2.45
C PRO A 114 4.68 18.58 2.99
N LEU A 115 5.47 17.76 3.68
CA LEU A 115 4.98 16.60 4.40
C LEU A 115 4.21 17.01 5.67
N GLY A 116 3.34 16.10 6.13
CA GLY A 116 2.52 16.25 7.31
C GLY A 116 1.67 15.00 7.54
N GLY A 117 0.64 15.15 8.35
CA GLY A 117 -0.30 14.06 8.62
C GLY A 117 -1.21 14.47 9.75
N HIS A 118 -2.51 14.45 9.50
CA HIS A 118 -3.50 14.88 10.49
C HIS A 118 -3.66 13.82 11.59
N ASP A 119 -3.81 12.56 11.18
CA ASP A 119 -3.94 11.41 12.06
C ASP A 119 -2.57 10.74 12.35
N PRO A 120 -2.45 9.93 13.43
CA PRO A 120 -1.19 9.29 13.81
C PRO A 120 -0.60 8.37 12.73
N TYR A 121 -1.42 7.66 11.95
CA TYR A 121 -0.95 6.87 10.82
C TYR A 121 -0.27 7.75 9.76
N SER A 122 -0.97 8.79 9.28
CA SER A 122 -0.44 9.71 8.28
C SER A 122 0.84 10.41 8.77
N ALA A 123 0.84 10.89 10.02
CA ALA A 123 2.00 11.52 10.64
C ALA A 123 3.19 10.56 10.75
N SER A 124 2.94 9.29 11.11
CA SER A 124 4.00 8.27 11.20
C SER A 124 4.64 7.95 9.84
N LYS A 125 3.84 7.91 8.76
CA LYS A 125 4.37 7.67 7.40
C LYS A 125 5.13 8.88 6.87
N ALA A 126 4.71 10.10 7.18
CA ALA A 126 5.47 11.30 6.86
C ALA A 126 6.79 11.38 7.64
N ALA A 127 6.80 10.96 8.90
CA ALA A 127 8.05 10.83 9.65
C ALA A 127 8.96 9.74 9.04
N ALA A 128 8.40 8.63 8.54
CA ALA A 128 9.16 7.60 7.84
C ALA A 128 9.83 8.12 6.55
N GLU A 129 9.20 9.03 5.81
CA GLU A 129 9.83 9.74 4.68
C GLU A 129 11.07 10.53 5.12
N LEU A 130 10.96 11.29 6.22
CA LEU A 130 12.07 12.08 6.76
C LEU A 130 13.21 11.20 7.27
N VAL A 131 12.89 10.12 7.99
CA VAL A 131 13.87 9.10 8.41
C VAL A 131 14.57 8.50 7.20
N THR A 132 13.81 8.14 6.15
CA THR A 132 14.38 7.55 4.94
C THR A 132 15.33 8.51 4.22
N ALA A 133 14.93 9.78 4.07
CA ALA A 133 15.79 10.81 3.49
C ALA A 133 17.08 10.99 4.30
N SER A 134 16.97 11.06 5.64
CA SER A 134 18.14 11.20 6.52
C SER A 134 19.10 10.01 6.39
N TYR A 135 18.60 8.78 6.41
CA TYR A 135 19.43 7.58 6.28
C TYR A 135 20.06 7.45 4.90
N ARG A 136 19.31 7.78 3.85
CA ARG A 136 19.81 7.87 2.47
C ARG A 136 21.02 8.79 2.42
N ASP A 137 20.87 10.03 2.85
CA ASP A 137 21.88 11.06 2.61
C ASP A 137 23.09 10.90 3.54
N ALA A 138 22.87 10.52 4.80
CA ALA A 138 23.94 10.43 5.80
C ALA A 138 24.77 9.13 5.71
N PHE A 139 24.17 8.03 5.26
CA PHE A 139 24.79 6.71 5.39
C PHE A 139 24.75 5.88 4.10
N LEU A 140 23.56 5.74 3.49
CA LEU A 140 23.31 4.73 2.47
C LEU A 140 23.78 5.16 1.07
N ALA A 141 23.59 6.42 0.68
CA ALA A 141 24.11 6.94 -0.59
C ALA A 141 25.66 6.97 -0.63
N PRO A 142 26.38 7.40 0.42
CA PRO A 142 27.85 7.29 0.47
C PRO A 142 28.40 5.85 0.32
N GLN A 143 27.66 4.82 0.77
CA GLN A 143 28.04 3.42 0.55
C GLN A 143 27.58 2.85 -0.80
N GLY A 144 26.90 3.65 -1.65
CA GLY A 144 26.44 3.22 -2.98
C GLY A 144 25.05 2.58 -3.02
N VAL A 145 24.26 2.66 -1.94
CA VAL A 145 22.86 2.17 -1.94
C VAL A 145 21.93 3.27 -2.46
N ALA A 146 21.19 2.96 -3.52
CA ALA A 146 20.12 3.78 -4.04
C ALA A 146 18.84 3.61 -3.18
N VAL A 147 18.46 4.64 -2.43
CA VAL A 147 17.29 4.61 -1.56
C VAL A 147 16.17 5.50 -2.11
N ALA A 148 14.98 4.94 -2.26
CA ALA A 148 13.81 5.68 -2.69
C ALA A 148 12.60 5.45 -1.77
N THR A 149 11.65 6.38 -1.81
CA THR A 149 10.32 6.20 -1.21
C THR A 149 9.27 6.13 -2.31
N ALA A 150 8.29 5.25 -2.13
CA ALA A 150 7.15 5.10 -3.03
C ALA A 150 5.84 5.44 -2.32
N ARG A 151 5.16 6.49 -2.80
CA ARG A 151 3.92 7.02 -2.24
C ARG A 151 2.76 6.58 -3.13
N ALA A 152 1.87 5.75 -2.61
CA ALA A 152 0.60 5.42 -3.25
C ALA A 152 -0.49 5.20 -2.20
N GLY A 153 -1.74 5.14 -2.64
CA GLY A 153 -2.88 4.86 -1.76
C GLY A 153 -4.12 4.45 -2.53
N ASN A 154 -5.21 4.21 -1.79
CA ASN A 154 -6.52 3.83 -2.34
C ASN A 154 -6.44 2.58 -3.23
N VAL A 155 -5.60 1.64 -2.79
CA VAL A 155 -5.34 0.38 -3.48
C VAL A 155 -6.50 -0.58 -3.25
N ILE A 156 -6.99 -1.20 -4.32
CA ILE A 156 -8.02 -2.23 -4.31
C ILE A 156 -7.51 -3.50 -4.99
N GLY A 157 -8.03 -4.65 -4.60
CA GLY A 157 -7.66 -5.93 -5.20
C GLY A 157 -8.27 -7.09 -4.44
N GLY A 158 -8.39 -8.24 -5.09
CA GLY A 158 -8.78 -9.47 -4.41
C GLY A 158 -7.76 -9.89 -3.36
N GLY A 159 -8.23 -10.47 -2.26
CA GLY A 159 -7.36 -10.95 -1.18
C GLY A 159 -7.02 -9.92 -0.10
N ASP A 160 -7.75 -8.81 -0.04
CA ASP A 160 -7.72 -7.90 1.11
C ASP A 160 -8.82 -8.24 2.11
N TRP A 161 -8.46 -8.57 3.35
CA TRP A 161 -9.41 -8.83 4.44
C TRP A 161 -9.37 -7.76 5.53
N ALA A 162 -8.67 -6.66 5.32
CA ALA A 162 -8.64 -5.59 6.30
C ALA A 162 -10.04 -5.02 6.56
N GLN A 163 -10.29 -4.68 7.83
CA GLN A 163 -11.48 -3.94 8.26
C GLN A 163 -11.34 -2.46 7.89
N ASP A 164 -12.48 -1.76 7.80
CA ASP A 164 -12.54 -0.33 7.48
C ASP A 164 -11.92 0.00 6.10
N ARG A 165 -12.18 -0.87 5.11
CA ARG A 165 -11.79 -0.68 3.71
C ARG A 165 -12.98 -0.98 2.81
N LEU A 166 -13.22 -0.07 1.86
CA LEU A 166 -14.46 0.01 1.10
C LEU A 166 -14.91 -1.31 0.47
N LEU A 167 -14.10 -1.90 -0.42
CA LEU A 167 -14.49 -3.12 -1.13
C LEU A 167 -14.47 -4.37 -0.23
N PRO A 168 -13.48 -4.59 0.67
CA PRO A 168 -13.56 -5.67 1.65
C PRO A 168 -14.80 -5.61 2.54
N ASP A 169 -15.19 -4.42 3.01
CA ASP A 169 -16.42 -4.23 3.81
C ASP A 169 -17.68 -4.53 2.98
N ALA A 170 -17.71 -4.08 1.72
CA ALA A 170 -18.80 -4.36 0.79
C ALA A 170 -18.99 -5.87 0.57
N VAL A 171 -17.91 -6.59 0.27
CA VAL A 171 -17.92 -8.04 0.07
C VAL A 171 -18.42 -8.76 1.33
N ARG A 172 -17.86 -8.42 2.51
CA ARG A 172 -18.30 -9.02 3.78
C ARG A 172 -19.78 -8.82 4.07
N ALA A 173 -20.32 -7.63 3.83
CA ALA A 173 -21.73 -7.35 4.04
C ALA A 173 -22.59 -8.15 3.06
N TRP A 174 -22.28 -8.08 1.76
CA TRP A 174 -23.11 -8.68 0.72
C TRP A 174 -23.08 -10.21 0.71
N GLU A 175 -21.96 -10.84 1.06
CA GLU A 175 -21.86 -12.30 1.23
C GLU A 175 -22.75 -12.82 2.37
N LYS A 176 -22.98 -11.98 3.39
CA LYS A 176 -23.88 -12.31 4.51
C LYS A 176 -25.33 -11.89 4.28
N GLY A 177 -25.63 -11.24 3.16
CA GLY A 177 -26.94 -10.62 2.92
C GLY A 177 -27.23 -9.41 3.82
N GLU A 178 -26.19 -8.78 4.36
CA GLU A 178 -26.26 -7.59 5.19
C GLU A 178 -26.19 -6.31 4.33
N THR A 179 -26.66 -5.19 4.90
CA THR A 179 -26.57 -3.87 4.26
C THR A 179 -25.20 -3.25 4.52
N LEU A 180 -24.53 -2.80 3.45
CA LEU A 180 -23.32 -1.99 3.57
C LEU A 180 -23.71 -0.55 3.94
N HIS A 181 -23.16 -0.03 5.03
CA HIS A 181 -23.37 1.36 5.45
C HIS A 181 -22.20 2.25 4.99
N ILE A 182 -22.50 3.27 4.18
CA ILE A 182 -21.52 4.22 3.65
C ILE A 182 -21.77 5.61 4.24
N ARG A 183 -20.81 6.10 5.02
CA ARG A 183 -20.89 7.40 5.73
C ARG A 183 -20.56 8.61 4.86
N ARG A 184 -19.73 8.44 3.84
CA ARG A 184 -19.20 9.52 2.97
C ARG A 184 -19.29 9.14 1.49
N PRO A 185 -20.49 9.08 0.90
CA PRO A 185 -20.69 8.66 -0.49
C PRO A 185 -19.95 9.54 -1.51
N ASP A 186 -19.85 10.84 -1.25
CA ASP A 186 -19.28 11.80 -2.19
C ASP A 186 -17.76 12.00 -2.03
N ALA A 187 -17.14 11.36 -1.03
CA ALA A 187 -15.69 11.39 -0.88
C ALA A 187 -15.02 10.77 -2.10
N THR A 188 -14.08 11.49 -2.70
CA THR A 188 -13.42 11.11 -3.95
C THR A 188 -12.00 10.65 -3.68
N ARG A 189 -11.59 9.56 -4.32
CA ARG A 189 -10.27 8.94 -4.15
C ARG A 189 -9.71 8.48 -5.50
N PRO A 190 -8.39 8.50 -5.66
CA PRO A 190 -7.71 7.94 -6.83
C PRO A 190 -7.55 6.42 -6.68
N TRP A 191 -8.65 5.68 -6.83
CA TRP A 191 -8.69 4.22 -6.71
C TRP A 191 -7.85 3.53 -7.80
N GLN A 192 -7.11 2.49 -7.44
CA GLN A 192 -6.27 1.73 -8.37
C GLN A 192 -6.14 0.26 -7.97
N HIS A 193 -6.03 -0.64 -8.94
CA HIS A 193 -5.76 -2.04 -8.66
C HIS A 193 -4.38 -2.23 -8.02
N VAL A 194 -4.21 -3.22 -7.13
CA VAL A 194 -2.97 -3.51 -6.39
C VAL A 194 -1.76 -3.76 -7.29
N LEU A 195 -1.99 -4.27 -8.49
CA LEU A 195 -0.92 -4.50 -9.48
C LEU A 195 -0.35 -3.20 -10.06
N GLU A 196 -1.12 -2.11 -10.09
CA GLU A 196 -0.67 -0.82 -10.62
C GLU A 196 0.54 -0.27 -9.83
N PRO A 197 0.45 0.00 -8.51
CA PRO A 197 1.59 0.49 -7.77
C PRO A 197 2.69 -0.58 -7.63
N LEU A 198 2.35 -1.87 -7.48
CA LEU A 198 3.37 -2.92 -7.32
C LEU A 198 4.29 -3.04 -8.54
N ALA A 199 3.72 -3.01 -9.76
CA ALA A 199 4.53 -3.04 -10.97
C ALA A 199 5.41 -1.78 -11.10
N ALA A 200 4.87 -0.62 -10.72
CA ALA A 200 5.62 0.63 -10.65
C ALA A 200 6.77 0.58 -9.63
N TYR A 201 6.57 -0.06 -8.46
CA TYR A 201 7.60 -0.23 -7.44
C TYR A 201 8.74 -1.11 -7.93
N LEU A 202 8.41 -2.24 -8.57
CA LEU A 202 9.41 -3.12 -9.18
C LEU A 202 10.18 -2.41 -10.29
N ARG A 203 9.49 -1.60 -11.11
CA ARG A 203 10.14 -0.78 -12.14
C ARG A 203 11.06 0.26 -11.52
N LEU A 204 10.65 0.94 -10.45
CA LEU A 204 11.51 1.89 -9.73
C LEU A 204 12.76 1.20 -9.17
N ALA A 205 12.60 0.04 -8.53
CA ALA A 205 13.74 -0.73 -8.01
C ALA A 205 14.73 -1.11 -9.12
N GLN A 206 14.22 -1.57 -10.28
CA GLN A 206 15.05 -1.85 -11.46
C GLN A 206 15.78 -0.59 -11.96
N ARG A 207 15.10 0.55 -12.04
CA ARG A 207 15.72 1.80 -12.51
C ARG A 207 16.77 2.33 -11.54
N LEU A 208 16.56 2.17 -10.23
CA LEU A 208 17.55 2.51 -9.20
C LEU A 208 18.78 1.61 -9.26
N TRP A 209 18.60 0.33 -9.59
CA TRP A 209 19.71 -0.60 -9.79
C TRP A 209 20.66 -0.13 -10.90
N ASP A 210 20.09 0.30 -12.02
CA ASP A 210 20.84 0.78 -13.20
C ASP A 210 21.36 2.21 -13.02
N ALA A 211 20.57 3.07 -12.37
CA ALA A 211 20.86 4.50 -12.20
C ALA A 211 20.59 4.94 -10.75
N PRO A 212 21.57 4.75 -9.83
CA PRO A 212 21.44 5.14 -8.42
C PRO A 212 21.11 6.62 -8.19
N SER A 213 21.44 7.49 -9.15
CA SER A 213 21.10 8.93 -9.12
C SER A 213 19.60 9.21 -9.15
N LEU A 214 18.76 8.21 -9.45
CA LEU A 214 17.30 8.31 -9.39
C LEU A 214 16.74 8.16 -7.97
N ALA A 215 17.60 7.97 -6.96
CA ALA A 215 17.20 7.89 -5.55
C ALA A 215 16.40 9.14 -5.12
N GLY A 216 15.31 8.92 -4.40
CA GLY A 216 14.40 9.99 -4.02
C GLY A 216 12.95 9.54 -3.87
N PRO A 217 12.03 10.48 -3.60
CA PRO A 217 10.61 10.20 -3.51
C PRO A 217 9.92 10.09 -4.87
N TYR A 218 8.93 9.21 -4.95
CA TYR A 218 8.08 9.02 -6.13
C TYR A 218 6.61 8.87 -5.75
N ASN A 219 5.74 9.56 -6.49
CA ASN A 219 4.30 9.37 -6.44
C ASN A 219 3.82 8.36 -7.49
N PHE A 220 2.93 7.46 -7.06
CA PHE A 220 2.28 6.48 -7.92
C PHE A 220 0.77 6.48 -7.70
N GLY A 221 0.03 6.45 -8.79
CA GLY A 221 -1.42 6.48 -8.78
C GLY A 221 -2.02 6.64 -10.17
N PRO A 222 -3.36 6.52 -10.27
CA PRO A 222 -4.08 6.82 -11.49
C PRO A 222 -3.95 8.32 -11.82
N LEU A 223 -4.36 8.71 -13.03
CA LEU A 223 -4.36 10.12 -13.38
C LEU A 223 -5.40 10.87 -12.52
N PRO A 224 -5.14 12.13 -12.08
CA PRO A 224 -6.05 12.83 -11.17
C PRO A 224 -7.51 12.93 -11.63
N HIS A 225 -7.75 12.98 -12.94
CA HIS A 225 -9.10 13.03 -13.51
C HIS A 225 -9.83 11.66 -13.52
N GLU A 226 -9.13 10.57 -13.19
CA GLU A 226 -9.70 9.22 -13.05
C GLU A 226 -10.13 8.92 -11.61
N ALA A 227 -10.02 9.90 -10.70
CA ALA A 227 -10.55 9.77 -9.35
C ALA A 227 -12.07 9.58 -9.38
N ALA A 228 -12.59 8.77 -8.46
CA ALA A 228 -14.01 8.45 -8.37
C ALA A 228 -14.52 8.57 -6.94
N SER A 229 -15.81 8.87 -6.80
CA SER A 229 -16.48 8.90 -5.51
C SER A 229 -16.63 7.49 -4.94
N VAL A 230 -16.70 7.39 -3.61
CA VAL A 230 -17.02 6.15 -2.90
C VAL A 230 -18.31 5.53 -3.44
N LYS A 231 -19.36 6.35 -3.64
CA LYS A 231 -20.64 5.92 -4.20
C LYS A 231 -20.47 5.30 -5.58
N HIS A 232 -19.74 5.96 -6.48
CA HIS A 232 -19.53 5.45 -7.84
C HIS A 232 -18.82 4.08 -7.84
N VAL A 233 -17.82 3.90 -6.97
CA VAL A 233 -17.11 2.62 -6.82
C VAL A 233 -18.03 1.52 -6.29
N ILE A 234 -18.88 1.84 -5.31
CA ILE A 234 -19.85 0.88 -4.76
C ILE A 234 -20.92 0.49 -5.79
N GLU A 235 -21.40 1.44 -6.60
CA GLU A 235 -22.35 1.17 -7.68
C GLU A 235 -21.74 0.27 -8.77
N MET A 236 -20.45 0.40 -9.07
CA MET A 236 -19.75 -0.54 -9.95
C MET A 236 -19.60 -1.93 -9.30
N ALA A 237 -19.25 -1.96 -8.02
CA ALA A 237 -18.99 -3.19 -7.29
C ALA A 237 -20.26 -4.02 -7.05
N SER A 238 -21.40 -3.36 -6.80
CA SER A 238 -22.70 -4.00 -6.54
C SER A 238 -23.18 -4.85 -7.71
N GLY A 239 -22.81 -4.49 -8.95
CA GLY A 239 -23.12 -5.29 -10.14
C GLY A 239 -22.60 -6.73 -10.09
N ALA A 240 -21.58 -7.02 -9.26
CA ALA A 240 -21.09 -8.38 -9.05
C ALA A 240 -21.95 -9.20 -8.07
N TYR A 241 -22.74 -8.55 -7.21
CA TYR A 241 -23.54 -9.18 -6.14
C TYR A 241 -25.02 -8.85 -6.32
N PRO A 242 -25.83 -9.73 -6.93
CA PRO A 242 -27.25 -9.46 -7.20
C PRO A 242 -28.09 -9.09 -5.98
N THR A 243 -27.69 -9.53 -4.78
CA THR A 243 -28.36 -9.26 -3.49
C THR A 243 -27.71 -8.12 -2.70
N SER A 244 -26.84 -7.31 -3.32
CA SER A 244 -26.17 -6.20 -2.65
C SER A 244 -27.18 -5.19 -2.12
N ALA A 245 -27.09 -4.87 -0.84
CA ALA A 245 -27.83 -3.78 -0.20
C ALA A 245 -26.85 -2.71 0.28
N VAL A 246 -27.19 -1.43 0.07
CA VAL A 246 -26.35 -0.30 0.48
C VAL A 246 -27.23 0.79 1.08
N SER A 247 -26.81 1.29 2.24
CA SER A 247 -27.36 2.50 2.87
C SER A 247 -26.33 3.62 2.77
N TYR A 248 -26.75 4.76 2.21
CA TYR A 248 -25.92 5.96 2.15
C TYR A 248 -26.36 6.93 3.23
N GLU A 249 -25.43 7.24 4.13
CA GLU A 249 -25.59 8.24 5.17
C GLU A 249 -24.78 9.47 4.78
N ASN A 250 -25.28 10.66 5.11
CA ASN A 250 -24.53 11.91 4.98
C ASN A 250 -24.10 12.36 6.38
N ASP A 251 -23.41 11.48 7.09
CA ASP A 251 -23.00 11.76 8.47
C ASP A 251 -21.62 12.44 8.49
N SER A 252 -21.55 13.56 9.22
CA SER A 252 -20.30 14.27 9.50
C SER A 252 -19.60 13.76 10.76
N GLU A 253 -20.24 12.90 11.57
CA GLU A 253 -19.65 12.38 12.80
C GLU A 253 -18.59 11.28 12.56
N GLY A 254 -17.50 11.33 13.35
CA GLY A 254 -16.40 10.38 13.30
C GLY A 254 -15.02 11.00 12.97
N PRO A 255 -13.96 10.18 12.85
CA PRO A 255 -12.61 10.67 12.57
C PRO A 255 -12.55 11.46 11.26
N HIS A 256 -11.69 12.48 11.23
CA HIS A 256 -11.42 13.28 10.04
C HIS A 256 -10.90 12.38 8.91
N GLU A 257 -11.60 12.35 7.79
CA GLU A 257 -11.07 11.81 6.53
C GLU A 257 -11.01 12.95 5.52
N ALA A 258 -9.92 13.00 4.75
CA ALA A 258 -9.71 14.01 3.71
C ALA A 258 -10.88 14.04 2.71
N GLY A 259 -11.33 15.23 2.29
CA GLY A 259 -12.36 15.34 1.26
C GLY A 259 -11.84 14.90 -0.11
N TRP A 260 -10.70 15.46 -0.51
CA TRP A 260 -9.98 15.19 -1.75
C TRP A 260 -8.48 15.03 -1.48
N LEU A 261 -7.87 13.99 -2.05
CA LEU A 261 -6.42 13.79 -2.02
C LEU A 261 -6.01 13.10 -3.33
N ALA A 262 -5.12 13.75 -4.08
CA ALA A 262 -4.58 13.23 -5.33
C ALA A 262 -3.06 13.45 -5.37
N LEU A 263 -2.37 12.63 -6.17
CA LEU A 263 -0.92 12.72 -6.37
C LEU A 263 -0.61 13.12 -7.80
N GLU A 264 0.37 14.00 -7.97
CA GLU A 264 0.96 14.25 -9.29
C GLU A 264 1.97 13.14 -9.55
N THR A 265 1.83 12.45 -10.68
CA THR A 265 2.65 11.28 -11.04
C THR A 265 3.59 11.54 -12.22
N ALA A 266 3.64 12.77 -12.75
CA ALA A 266 4.46 13.14 -13.91
C ALA A 266 5.94 12.76 -13.75
N HIS A 267 6.50 12.95 -12.55
CA HIS A 267 7.88 12.61 -12.26
C HIS A 267 8.14 11.10 -12.45
N ALA A 268 7.31 10.23 -11.87
CA ALA A 268 7.41 8.78 -12.06
C ALA A 268 7.24 8.37 -13.54
N ARG A 269 6.26 8.95 -14.24
CA ARG A 269 6.03 8.65 -15.67
C ARG A 269 7.25 9.02 -16.52
N GLN A 270 7.84 10.20 -16.28
CA GLN A 270 9.00 10.67 -17.05
C GLN A 270 10.29 9.89 -16.71
N ALA A 271 10.57 9.66 -15.43
CA ALA A 271 11.82 9.02 -14.99
C ALA A 271 11.83 7.50 -15.23
N LEU A 272 10.66 6.85 -15.14
CA LEU A 272 10.55 5.39 -15.12
C LEU A 272 9.85 4.81 -16.36
N GLY A 273 9.12 5.63 -17.11
CA GLY A 273 8.29 5.20 -18.23
C GLY A 273 7.08 4.37 -17.79
N VAL A 274 6.61 4.54 -16.55
CA VAL A 274 5.44 3.82 -16.02
C VAL A 274 4.16 4.58 -16.35
N ALA A 275 3.07 3.85 -16.59
CA ALA A 275 1.73 4.41 -16.73
C ALA A 275 0.71 3.39 -16.19
N PRO A 276 -0.43 3.85 -15.62
CA PRO A 276 -1.52 2.96 -15.22
C PRO A 276 -2.03 2.15 -16.42
N ARG A 277 -2.36 0.87 -16.21
CA ARG A 277 -2.83 -0.02 -17.28
C ARG A 277 -4.31 -0.32 -17.20
N TRP A 278 -4.82 -0.65 -16.03
CA TRP A 278 -6.23 -0.97 -15.82
C TRP A 278 -7.00 0.26 -15.38
N ALA A 279 -7.99 0.63 -16.18
CA ALA A 279 -8.98 1.61 -15.78
C ALA A 279 -9.73 1.16 -14.52
N LEU A 280 -10.39 2.11 -13.84
CA LEU A 280 -11.13 1.85 -12.62
C LEU A 280 -12.20 0.75 -12.78
N THR A 281 -12.93 0.75 -13.90
CA THR A 281 -13.96 -0.26 -14.20
C THR A 281 -13.37 -1.67 -14.21
N THR A 282 -12.24 -1.87 -14.89
CA THR A 282 -11.50 -3.14 -14.91
C THR A 282 -11.00 -3.51 -13.51
N SER A 283 -10.43 -2.54 -12.78
CA SER A 283 -9.89 -2.73 -11.44
C SER A 283 -10.96 -3.22 -10.45
N VAL A 284 -12.14 -2.59 -10.45
CA VAL A 284 -13.28 -3.01 -9.61
C VAL A 284 -13.80 -4.38 -10.06
N ALA A 285 -14.02 -4.58 -11.36
CA ALA A 285 -14.53 -5.85 -11.87
C ALA A 285 -13.62 -7.04 -11.51
N ARG A 286 -12.30 -6.89 -11.69
CA ARG A 286 -11.29 -7.89 -11.31
C ARG A 286 -11.33 -8.18 -9.81
N THR A 287 -11.33 -7.13 -9.00
CA THR A 287 -11.41 -7.24 -7.53
C THR A 287 -12.65 -8.03 -7.10
N MET A 288 -13.84 -7.64 -7.56
CA MET A 288 -15.08 -8.30 -7.14
C MET A 288 -15.19 -9.73 -7.67
N ASN A 289 -14.73 -9.99 -8.90
CA ASN A 289 -14.71 -11.33 -9.48
C ASN A 289 -13.73 -12.26 -8.75
N TRP A 290 -12.60 -11.74 -8.27
CA TRP A 290 -11.67 -12.51 -7.44
C TRP A 290 -12.36 -13.00 -6.16
N TYR A 291 -13.02 -12.12 -5.41
CA TYR A 291 -13.73 -12.51 -4.18
C TYR A 291 -14.83 -13.54 -4.45
N ARG A 292 -15.65 -13.32 -5.49
CA ARG A 292 -16.72 -14.28 -5.84
C ARG A 292 -16.20 -15.66 -6.19
N GLN A 293 -15.13 -15.74 -6.98
CA GLN A 293 -14.54 -17.03 -7.34
C GLN A 293 -13.90 -17.71 -6.13
N GLN A 294 -13.20 -16.95 -5.28
CA GLN A 294 -12.59 -17.49 -4.06
C GLN A 294 -13.65 -18.00 -3.08
N HIS A 295 -14.73 -17.25 -2.86
CA HIS A 295 -15.89 -17.70 -2.08
C HIS A 295 -16.56 -18.95 -2.68
N GLY A 296 -16.55 -19.06 -4.02
CA GLY A 296 -16.98 -20.26 -4.76
C GLY A 296 -16.02 -21.46 -4.67
N GLY A 297 -14.92 -21.36 -3.92
CA GLY A 297 -13.94 -22.43 -3.72
C GLY A 297 -12.78 -22.44 -4.70
N ALA A 298 -12.62 -21.42 -5.54
CA ALA A 298 -11.45 -21.31 -6.40
C ALA A 298 -10.17 -21.07 -5.59
N ASP A 299 -9.06 -21.65 -6.06
CA ASP A 299 -7.75 -21.53 -5.43
C ASP A 299 -7.23 -20.09 -5.52
N ALA A 300 -6.93 -19.48 -4.36
CA ALA A 300 -6.52 -18.08 -4.29
C ALA A 300 -5.21 -17.80 -5.05
N ARG A 301 -4.25 -18.73 -5.03
CA ARG A 301 -2.98 -18.59 -5.77
C ARG A 301 -3.24 -18.54 -7.28
N THR A 302 -4.09 -19.42 -7.78
CA THR A 302 -4.49 -19.47 -9.19
C THR A 302 -5.16 -18.16 -9.63
N LEU A 303 -6.05 -17.61 -8.80
CA LEU A 303 -6.70 -16.32 -9.08
C LEU A 303 -5.70 -15.16 -9.12
N CYS A 304 -4.77 -15.09 -8.15
CA CYS A 304 -3.72 -14.06 -8.15
C CYS A 304 -2.82 -14.15 -9.38
N LEU A 305 -2.38 -15.36 -9.75
CA LEU A 305 -1.54 -15.57 -10.95
C LEU A 305 -2.29 -15.22 -12.24
N ALA A 306 -3.60 -15.51 -12.32
CA ALA A 306 -4.42 -15.14 -13.46
C ALA A 306 -4.54 -13.61 -13.63
N ASP A 307 -4.67 -12.86 -12.53
CA ASP A 307 -4.70 -11.40 -12.58
C ASP A 307 -3.34 -10.80 -12.92
N ILE A 308 -2.24 -11.35 -12.39
CA ILE A 308 -0.87 -10.95 -12.77
C ILE A 308 -0.67 -11.15 -14.28
N ALA A 309 -0.96 -12.35 -14.80
CA ALA A 309 -0.81 -12.66 -16.22
C ALA A 309 -1.68 -11.76 -17.11
N ALA A 310 -2.92 -11.49 -16.69
CA ALA A 310 -3.81 -10.59 -17.42
C ALA A 310 -3.32 -9.12 -17.42
N TRP A 311 -2.66 -8.68 -16.36
CA TRP A 311 -2.10 -7.34 -16.25
C TRP A 311 -0.83 -7.19 -17.11
N GLU A 312 0.01 -8.24 -17.12
CA GLU A 312 1.21 -8.32 -17.95
C GLU A 312 0.89 -8.39 -19.44
N ALA A 313 -0.20 -9.07 -19.84
CA ALA A 313 -0.61 -9.19 -21.25
C ALA A 313 -1.05 -7.86 -21.90
N GLN A 314 -1.25 -6.80 -21.12
CA GLN A 314 -1.56 -5.44 -21.61
C GLN A 314 -0.30 -4.55 -21.73
N ALA A 315 0.90 -5.12 -21.55
CA ALA A 315 2.19 -4.44 -21.65
C ALA A 315 2.59 -4.06 -23.08
#